data_AF-A0A5C7DS16-F1
#
_entry.id   AF-A0A5C7DS16-F1
#
_cell.length_a   1.000
_cell.length_b   1.000
_cell.length_c   1.000
_cell.angle_alpha   90.00
_cell.angle_beta   90.00
_cell.angle_gamma   90.00
#
_symmetry.space_group_name_H-M   'P 1'
#
loop_
_entity.id
_entity.type
_entity.pdbx_description
1 polymer ?
#
loop_
_entity_poly.entity_id
_entity_poly.type
_entity_poly.pdbx_seq_one_letter_code
_entity_poly.pdbx_strand_id
1 'polypeptide(L)'
;MKNQTLEEKFEELYLKGVLSEWDKAIKELDEKEAKSELKKKHKSLKGYIIFKLNELYEEFDNKKYDKFYKKTQNSLKYLKSRYNPTKRRNDNEEPFGSARKFISWYKKQEKKCFYCKTTQSNLDNLFGDNKPINSKKPSFSSSLQIERLDPDKGYNEENCVLACCICNNAKSDMINTENFKKYFGKHIKSFYEDLLNNKTTNNFS
;
A
#
# COMPACT_ATOMS: atom_id res chain seq x y z
N MET A 1 -3.26 -14.81 -19.89
CA MET A 1 -2.72 -14.39 -18.58
C MET A 1 -1.45 -13.61 -18.84
N LYS A 2 -1.26 -12.39 -18.29
CA LYS A 2 0.01 -11.67 -18.47
C LYS A 2 1.14 -12.52 -17.91
N ASN A 3 2.25 -12.65 -18.63
CA ASN A 3 3.46 -13.29 -18.11
C ASN A 3 3.93 -12.48 -16.90
N GLN A 4 3.68 -13.02 -15.71
CA GLN A 4 4.16 -12.44 -14.46
C GLN A 4 5.68 -12.49 -14.46
N THR A 5 6.31 -11.37 -14.12
CA THR A 5 7.76 -11.32 -13.95
C THR A 5 8.18 -12.19 -12.75
N LEU A 6 9.43 -12.64 -12.77
CA LEU A 6 10.00 -13.41 -11.66
C LEU A 6 9.97 -12.64 -10.32
N GLU A 7 10.14 -11.32 -10.37
CA GLU A 7 10.03 -10.44 -9.20
C GLU A 7 8.59 -10.43 -8.64
N GLU A 8 7.59 -10.31 -9.51
CA GLU A 8 6.18 -10.34 -9.11
C GLU A 8 5.80 -11.70 -8.52
N LYS A 9 6.28 -12.81 -9.11
CA LYS A 9 6.04 -14.17 -8.60
C LYS A 9 6.71 -14.39 -7.24
N PHE A 10 7.95 -13.92 -7.08
CA PHE A 10 8.65 -13.95 -5.79
C PHE A 10 7.88 -13.17 -4.72
N GLU A 11 7.43 -11.95 -5.05
CA GLU A 11 6.69 -11.10 -4.12
C GLU A 11 5.38 -11.77 -3.69
N GLU A 12 4.65 -12.37 -4.61
CA GLU A 12 3.41 -13.09 -4.33
C GLU A 12 3.62 -14.28 -3.38
N LEU A 13 4.58 -15.14 -3.69
CA LEU A 13 4.92 -16.31 -2.86
C LEU A 13 5.40 -15.89 -1.47
N TYR A 14 6.23 -14.84 -1.40
CA TYR A 14 6.71 -14.30 -0.14
C TYR A 14 5.55 -13.75 0.71
N LEU A 15 4.61 -13.02 0.11
CA LEU A 15 3.44 -12.51 0.80
C LEU A 15 2.54 -13.64 1.32
N LYS A 16 2.29 -14.68 0.52
CA LYS A 16 1.58 -15.90 0.97
C LYS A 16 2.25 -16.50 2.20
N GLY A 17 3.59 -16.56 2.17
CA GLY A 17 4.36 -17.10 3.26
C GLY A 17 4.34 -16.31 4.56
N VAL A 18 4.55 -15.00 4.50
CA VAL A 18 4.60 -14.14 5.69
C VAL A 18 3.21 -13.95 6.33
N LEU A 19 2.15 -14.12 5.55
CA LEU A 19 0.76 -14.02 6.05
C LEU A 19 0.22 -15.36 6.58
N SER A 20 1.12 -16.29 6.92
CA SER A 20 0.79 -17.63 7.41
C SER A 20 -0.03 -18.49 6.45
N GLU A 21 -0.09 -18.13 5.17
CA GLU A 21 -0.77 -18.89 4.12
C GLU A 21 0.18 -19.90 3.47
N TRP A 22 0.92 -20.62 4.33
CA TRP A 22 1.91 -21.63 3.95
C TRP A 22 1.32 -22.64 2.97
N ASP A 23 0.15 -23.17 3.28
CA ASP A 23 -0.47 -24.24 2.50
C ASP A 23 -0.85 -23.76 1.08
N LYS A 24 -1.07 -22.45 0.89
CA LYS A 24 -1.29 -21.87 -0.44
C LYS A 24 0.01 -21.58 -1.18
N ALA A 25 1.05 -21.10 -0.48
CA ALA A 25 2.37 -20.88 -1.07
C ALA A 25 2.99 -22.18 -1.58
N ILE A 26 2.81 -23.27 -0.82
CA ILE A 26 3.34 -24.58 -1.14
C ILE A 26 2.60 -25.18 -2.34
N LYS A 27 1.26 -25.21 -2.32
CA LYS A 27 0.46 -25.74 -3.44
C LYS A 27 0.80 -25.10 -4.80
N GLU A 28 1.17 -23.83 -4.81
CA GLU A 28 1.54 -23.12 -6.04
C GLU A 28 2.95 -23.45 -6.55
N LEU A 29 3.84 -23.88 -5.65
CA LEU A 29 5.21 -24.28 -5.98
C LEU A 29 5.31 -25.78 -6.27
N ASP A 30 4.58 -26.60 -5.52
CA ASP A 30 4.53 -28.04 -5.65
C ASP A 30 3.29 -28.61 -4.92
N GLU A 31 2.36 -29.20 -5.66
CA GLU A 31 1.12 -29.78 -5.10
C GLU A 31 1.38 -31.05 -4.24
N LYS A 32 2.57 -31.66 -4.36
CA LYS A 32 2.88 -32.95 -3.72
C LYS A 32 3.64 -32.82 -2.40
N GLU A 33 4.15 -31.64 -2.04
CA GLU A 33 4.96 -31.45 -0.83
C GLU A 33 4.12 -31.08 0.41
N ALA A 34 4.23 -31.88 1.47
CA ALA A 34 3.61 -31.56 2.75
C ALA A 34 4.40 -30.49 3.52
N LYS A 35 3.68 -29.50 4.09
CA LYS A 35 4.24 -28.41 4.91
C LYS A 35 5.14 -28.88 6.05
N SER A 36 4.83 -30.03 6.67
CA SER A 36 5.63 -30.64 7.73
C SER A 36 7.03 -31.06 7.23
N GLU A 37 7.11 -31.65 6.04
CA GLU A 37 8.36 -32.10 5.42
C GLU A 37 9.22 -30.92 4.96
N LEU A 38 8.58 -29.86 4.44
CA LEU A 38 9.28 -28.64 4.04
C LEU A 38 9.94 -27.92 5.21
N LYS A 39 9.26 -27.86 6.36
CA LYS A 39 9.85 -27.28 7.59
C LYS A 39 11.06 -28.06 8.10
N LYS A 40 11.16 -29.35 7.81
CA LYS A 40 12.34 -30.18 8.14
C LYS A 40 13.50 -29.90 7.18
N LYS A 41 13.23 -29.82 5.88
CA LYS A 41 14.25 -29.64 4.82
C LYS A 41 14.78 -28.20 4.72
N HIS A 42 13.92 -27.21 4.90
CA HIS A 42 14.27 -25.80 4.74
C HIS A 42 14.02 -25.04 6.05
N LYS A 43 15.10 -24.47 6.61
CA LYS A 43 15.09 -23.72 7.89
C LYS A 43 14.12 -22.53 7.92
N SER A 44 13.65 -22.07 6.75
CA SER A 44 12.65 -21.02 6.63
C SER A 44 11.91 -21.11 5.29
N LEU A 45 10.69 -20.54 5.24
CA LEU A 45 9.93 -20.41 3.99
C LEU A 45 10.66 -19.56 2.95
N LYS A 46 11.43 -18.57 3.43
CA LYS A 46 12.37 -17.80 2.61
C LYS A 46 13.31 -18.76 1.86
N GLY A 47 13.93 -19.69 2.58
CA GLY A 47 14.84 -20.70 2.02
C GLY A 47 14.17 -21.62 1.00
N TYR A 48 12.92 -22.04 1.27
CA TYR A 48 12.16 -22.88 0.34
C TYR A 48 11.77 -22.13 -0.96
N ILE A 49 11.26 -20.90 -0.85
CA ILE A 49 10.90 -20.08 -2.01
C ILE A 49 12.14 -19.84 -2.88
N ILE A 50 13.30 -19.56 -2.29
CA ILE A 50 14.57 -19.43 -3.03
C ILE A 50 14.85 -20.71 -3.81
N PHE A 51 14.87 -21.85 -3.11
CA PHE A 51 15.20 -23.14 -3.70
C PHE A 51 14.32 -23.44 -4.92
N LYS A 52 12.99 -23.33 -4.77
CA LYS A 52 12.06 -23.60 -5.87
C LYS A 52 12.17 -22.60 -7.02
N LEU A 53 12.43 -21.33 -6.74
CA LEU A 53 12.64 -20.35 -7.82
C LEU A 53 13.95 -20.58 -8.57
N ASN A 54 15.00 -21.06 -7.89
CA ASN A 54 16.25 -21.45 -8.53
C ASN A 54 16.06 -22.67 -9.44
N GLU A 55 15.29 -23.68 -9.00
CA GLU A 55 14.93 -24.84 -9.83
C GLU A 55 14.13 -24.45 -11.08
N LEU A 56 13.21 -23.49 -10.96
CA LEU A 56 12.29 -23.12 -12.04
C LEU A 56 12.87 -22.20 -13.11
N TYR A 57 13.89 -21.39 -12.78
CA TYR A 57 14.33 -20.31 -13.66
C TYR A 57 15.80 -20.36 -14.07
N GLU A 58 16.60 -21.31 -13.54
CA GLU A 58 18.05 -21.49 -13.76
C GLU A 58 18.90 -20.22 -13.52
N GLU A 59 19.93 -20.31 -12.67
CA GLU A 59 20.81 -19.19 -12.29
C GLU A 59 20.10 -17.96 -11.68
N PHE A 60 19.75 -18.07 -10.40
CA PHE A 60 19.40 -16.90 -9.60
C PHE A 60 20.63 -16.40 -8.82
N ASP A 61 21.18 -15.25 -9.23
CA ASP A 61 22.25 -14.59 -8.47
C ASP A 61 21.76 -14.25 -7.05
N ASN A 62 22.42 -14.81 -6.04
CA ASN A 62 22.15 -14.55 -4.62
C ASN A 62 22.15 -13.04 -4.29
N LYS A 63 22.94 -12.21 -4.98
CA LYS A 63 22.92 -10.75 -4.78
C LYS A 63 21.62 -10.13 -5.30
N LYS A 64 21.15 -10.55 -6.48
CA LYS A 64 19.86 -10.13 -7.06
C LYS A 64 18.71 -10.54 -6.15
N TYR A 65 18.78 -11.74 -5.56
CA TYR A 65 17.84 -12.21 -4.55
C TYR A 65 17.77 -11.31 -3.33
N ASP A 66 18.91 -11.07 -2.69
CA ASP A 66 18.94 -10.30 -1.45
C ASP A 66 18.38 -8.89 -1.67
N LYS A 67 18.59 -8.31 -2.86
CA LYS A 67 17.98 -7.04 -3.24
C LYS A 67 16.45 -7.13 -3.31
N PHE A 68 15.90 -8.14 -4.00
CA PHE A 68 14.44 -8.34 -4.07
C PHE A 68 13.84 -8.63 -2.70
N TYR A 69 14.46 -9.53 -1.93
CA TYR A 69 14.03 -9.84 -0.58
C TYR A 69 13.96 -8.60 0.31
N LYS A 70 15.02 -7.77 0.33
CA LYS A 70 15.05 -6.51 1.08
C LYS A 70 13.96 -5.55 0.60
N LYS A 71 13.77 -5.43 -0.72
CA LYS A 71 12.70 -4.59 -1.31
C LYS A 71 11.32 -5.06 -0.87
N THR A 72 11.05 -6.36 -0.94
CA THR A 72 9.76 -6.96 -0.53
C THR A 72 9.53 -6.81 0.97
N GLN A 73 10.55 -6.99 1.81
CA GLN A 73 10.45 -6.76 3.25
C GLN A 73 10.08 -5.30 3.57
N ASN A 74 10.75 -4.35 2.93
CA ASN A 74 10.46 -2.92 3.12
C ASN A 74 9.05 -2.57 2.66
N SER A 75 8.64 -3.09 1.49
CA SER A 75 7.27 -2.96 0.96
C SER A 75 6.24 -3.51 1.95
N LEU A 76 6.47 -4.71 2.49
CA LEU A 76 5.56 -5.34 3.45
C LEU A 76 5.52 -4.58 4.79
N LYS A 77 6.67 -4.09 5.28
CA LYS A 77 6.74 -3.25 6.49
C LYS A 77 5.90 -1.98 6.30
N TYR A 78 6.03 -1.33 5.15
CA TYR A 78 5.23 -0.17 4.78
C TYR A 78 3.73 -0.51 4.70
N LEU A 79 3.35 -1.59 4.00
CA LEU A 79 1.96 -1.99 3.88
C LEU A 79 1.34 -2.33 5.25
N LYS A 80 2.09 -3.02 6.12
CA LYS A 80 1.65 -3.29 7.50
C LYS A 80 1.49 -2.01 8.32
N SER A 81 2.35 -1.01 8.13
CA SER A 81 2.19 0.29 8.81
C SER A 81 0.94 1.05 8.35
N ARG A 82 0.42 0.76 7.15
CA ARG A 82 -0.86 1.26 6.66
C ARG A 82 -2.06 0.43 7.15
N TYR A 83 -1.92 -0.88 7.27
CA TYR A 83 -2.96 -1.81 7.72
C TYR A 83 -3.25 -1.71 9.23
N ASN A 84 -2.21 -1.70 10.06
CA ASN A 84 -2.39 -1.77 11.52
C ASN A 84 -3.24 -0.62 12.09
N PRO A 85 -3.11 0.63 11.61
CA PRO A 85 -4.03 1.71 11.99
C PRO A 85 -5.49 1.45 11.61
N THR A 86 -5.78 0.85 10.44
CA THR A 86 -7.16 0.58 10.04
C THR A 86 -7.77 -0.50 10.92
N LYS A 87 -6.99 -1.51 11.32
CA LYS A 87 -7.44 -2.54 12.27
C LYS A 87 -7.80 -1.95 13.64
N ARG A 88 -6.93 -1.10 14.20
CA ARG A 88 -7.20 -0.44 15.49
C ARG A 88 -8.43 0.46 15.47
N ARG A 89 -8.71 1.10 14.32
CA ARG A 89 -9.88 1.96 14.12
C ARG A 89 -11.16 1.18 13.77
N ASN A 90 -11.04 -0.12 13.59
CA ASN A 90 -12.14 -1.03 13.27
C ASN A 90 -12.33 -2.01 14.43
N ASP A 91 -12.22 -1.52 15.68
CA ASP A 91 -12.36 -2.28 16.92
C ASP A 91 -11.53 -3.58 16.98
N ASN A 92 -10.39 -3.59 16.31
CA ASN A 92 -9.52 -4.75 16.11
C ASN A 92 -10.14 -5.93 15.32
N GLU A 93 -11.34 -5.77 14.76
CA GLU A 93 -11.84 -6.66 13.73
C GLU A 93 -10.96 -6.58 12.47
N GLU A 94 -10.90 -7.64 11.68
CA GLU A 94 -10.04 -7.73 10.50
C GLU A 94 -10.56 -6.86 9.34
N PRO A 95 -9.99 -5.66 9.08
CA PRO A 95 -10.44 -4.85 7.97
C PRO A 95 -10.06 -5.54 6.65
N PHE A 96 -10.86 -5.35 5.61
CA PHE A 96 -10.71 -6.08 4.34
C PHE A 96 -10.78 -7.62 4.48
N GLY A 97 -11.15 -8.15 5.66
CA GLY A 97 -11.19 -9.58 5.99
C GLY A 97 -9.82 -10.26 6.15
N SER A 98 -8.71 -9.59 5.81
CA SER A 98 -7.34 -10.03 6.12
C SER A 98 -6.31 -9.00 5.64
N ALA A 99 -5.11 -9.02 6.24
CA ALA A 99 -3.96 -8.27 5.75
C ALA A 99 -3.61 -8.60 4.28
N ARG A 100 -3.82 -9.85 3.82
CA ARG A 100 -3.59 -10.24 2.42
C ARG A 100 -4.52 -9.50 1.47
N LYS A 101 -5.82 -9.50 1.78
CA LYS A 101 -6.83 -8.79 0.99
C LYS A 101 -6.56 -7.29 0.97
N PHE A 102 -6.20 -6.70 2.11
CA PHE A 102 -5.75 -5.30 2.16
C PHE A 102 -4.55 -5.03 1.23
N ILE A 103 -3.50 -5.86 1.29
CA ILE A 103 -2.30 -5.67 0.44
C ILE A 103 -2.66 -5.76 -1.04
N SER A 104 -3.49 -6.74 -1.41
CA SER A 104 -3.96 -6.90 -2.78
C SER A 104 -4.75 -5.68 -3.24
N TRP A 105 -5.70 -5.21 -2.42
CA TRP A 105 -6.48 -4.00 -2.66
C TRP A 105 -5.57 -2.78 -2.82
N TYR A 106 -4.66 -2.53 -1.86
CA TYR A 106 -3.78 -1.36 -1.85
C TYR A 106 -2.88 -1.31 -3.08
N LYS A 107 -2.35 -2.44 -3.54
CA LYS A 107 -1.50 -2.51 -4.74
C LYS A 107 -2.25 -2.18 -6.03
N LYS A 108 -3.53 -2.54 -6.13
CA LYS A 108 -4.39 -2.22 -7.28
C LYS A 108 -4.75 -0.73 -7.34
N GLN A 109 -4.70 -0.02 -6.20
CA GLN A 109 -5.05 1.40 -6.17
C GLN A 109 -4.02 2.23 -6.93
N GLU A 110 -4.52 3.03 -7.87
CA GLU A 110 -3.75 4.11 -8.48
C GLU A 110 -3.29 5.09 -7.39
N LYS A 111 -2.01 5.50 -7.44
CA LYS A 111 -1.40 6.37 -6.42
C LYS A 111 -1.78 7.82 -6.63
N LYS A 112 -3.07 8.12 -6.53
CA LYS A 112 -3.64 9.47 -6.53
C LYS A 112 -4.77 9.62 -5.52
N CYS A 113 -5.04 10.86 -5.12
CA CYS A 113 -6.17 11.20 -4.27
C CYS A 113 -7.49 10.95 -5.01
N PHE A 114 -8.44 10.29 -4.36
CA PHE A 114 -9.77 10.04 -4.90
C PHE A 114 -10.55 11.33 -5.18
N TYR A 115 -10.40 12.36 -4.33
CA TYR A 115 -11.15 13.61 -4.43
C TYR A 115 -10.48 14.60 -5.39
N CYS A 116 -9.28 15.08 -5.07
CA CYS A 116 -8.58 16.11 -5.85
C CYS A 116 -7.75 15.56 -7.02
N LYS A 117 -7.64 14.24 -7.17
CA LYS A 117 -6.89 13.56 -8.25
C LYS A 117 -5.39 13.80 -8.30
N THR A 118 -4.82 14.54 -7.35
CA THR A 118 -3.36 14.76 -7.24
C THR A 118 -2.63 13.44 -6.96
N THR A 119 -1.56 13.19 -7.72
CA THR A 119 -0.75 11.97 -7.63
C THR A 119 0.15 11.99 -6.40
N GLN A 120 0.60 10.82 -5.94
CA GLN A 120 1.59 10.69 -4.87
C GLN A 120 2.86 11.49 -5.20
N SER A 121 3.36 11.40 -6.44
CA SER A 121 4.54 12.15 -6.88
C SER A 121 4.37 13.66 -6.76
N ASN A 122 3.20 14.20 -7.12
CA ASN A 122 2.93 15.63 -6.93
C ASN A 122 2.85 15.99 -5.44
N LEU A 123 2.24 15.13 -4.61
CA LEU A 123 2.21 15.33 -3.16
C LEU A 123 3.61 15.32 -2.55
N ASP A 124 4.54 14.49 -3.03
CA ASP A 124 5.94 14.44 -2.57
C ASP A 124 6.71 15.73 -2.93
N ASN A 125 6.29 16.43 -3.99
CA ASN A 125 6.83 17.74 -4.35
C ASN A 125 6.19 18.91 -3.59
N LEU A 126 4.98 18.70 -3.04
CA LEU A 126 4.23 19.72 -2.32
C LEU A 126 4.49 19.71 -0.81
N PHE A 127 4.64 18.53 -0.22
CA PHE A 127 4.68 18.36 1.23
C PHE A 127 6.06 17.99 1.76
N GLY A 128 6.48 18.62 2.85
CA GLY A 128 7.69 18.29 3.60
C GLY A 128 8.57 19.49 3.90
N ASP A 129 9.76 19.20 4.42
CA ASP A 129 10.73 20.26 4.74
C ASP A 129 11.21 20.96 3.47
N ASN A 130 11.21 22.29 3.51
CA ASN A 130 11.55 23.16 2.37
C ASN A 130 10.66 22.94 1.13
N LYS A 131 9.42 22.45 1.32
CA LYS A 131 8.41 22.33 0.27
C LYS A 131 7.31 23.39 0.47
N PRO A 132 6.47 23.64 -0.55
CA PRO A 132 5.41 24.66 -0.47
C PRO A 132 4.42 24.47 0.69
N ILE A 133 4.23 23.23 1.14
CA ILE A 133 3.36 22.90 2.26
C ILE A 133 4.18 22.15 3.31
N ASN A 134 4.29 22.73 4.50
CA ASN A 134 4.89 22.05 5.64
C ASN A 134 3.95 22.06 6.85
N SER A 135 4.01 21.02 7.66
CA SER A 135 3.16 20.88 8.85
C SER A 135 3.94 20.27 9.99
N LYS A 136 3.76 20.82 11.18
CA LYS A 136 4.29 20.25 12.43
C LYS A 136 3.60 18.94 12.81
N LYS A 137 2.43 18.62 12.23
CA LYS A 137 1.70 17.38 12.50
C LYS A 137 2.14 16.28 11.53
N PRO A 138 2.71 15.15 12.01
CA PRO A 138 3.19 14.07 11.14
C PRO A 138 2.12 13.45 10.22
N SER A 139 0.84 13.53 10.62
CA SER A 139 -0.28 13.05 9.80
C SER A 139 -0.54 13.92 8.56
N PHE A 140 -0.04 15.16 8.52
CA PHE A 140 -0.15 16.07 7.38
C PHE A 140 1.11 15.97 6.53
N SER A 141 1.28 14.81 5.87
CA SER A 141 2.42 14.50 5.01
C SER A 141 2.00 14.25 3.56
N SER A 142 2.98 14.07 2.67
CA SER A 142 2.75 13.75 1.25
C SER A 142 2.04 12.41 1.04
N SER A 143 2.13 11.52 2.03
CA SER A 143 1.64 10.14 1.95
C SER A 143 0.12 10.08 1.82
N LEU A 144 -0.38 9.47 0.73
CA LEU A 144 -1.80 9.13 0.59
C LEU A 144 -2.27 8.29 1.78
N GLN A 145 -3.45 8.61 2.30
CA GLN A 145 -4.09 8.00 3.45
C GLN A 145 -5.26 7.13 3.00
N ILE A 146 -5.62 6.14 3.82
CA ILE A 146 -6.81 5.31 3.59
C ILE A 146 -8.01 6.07 4.16
N GLU A 147 -8.96 6.39 3.29
CA GLU A 147 -10.16 7.13 3.62
C GLU A 147 -11.40 6.26 3.46
N ARG A 148 -12.35 6.41 4.38
CA ARG A 148 -13.67 5.78 4.30
C ARG A 148 -14.65 6.69 3.55
N LEU A 149 -15.34 6.15 2.55
CA LEU A 149 -16.35 6.89 1.79
C LEU A 149 -17.56 7.21 2.68
N ASP A 150 -17.96 6.21 3.46
CA ASP A 150 -19.03 6.25 4.45
C ASP A 150 -18.42 6.02 5.85
N PRO A 151 -18.49 7.02 6.76
CA PRO A 151 -17.89 6.93 8.09
C PRO A 151 -18.58 5.92 9.01
N ASP A 152 -19.83 5.54 8.72
CA ASP A 152 -20.61 4.58 9.52
C ASP A 152 -20.29 3.14 9.12
N LYS A 153 -19.57 2.94 8.02
CA LYS A 153 -19.09 1.63 7.57
C LYS A 153 -17.65 1.37 7.98
N GLY A 154 -17.31 0.10 8.15
CA GLY A 154 -15.95 -0.35 8.46
C GLY A 154 -14.97 -0.17 7.29
N TYR A 155 -13.73 -0.60 7.52
CA TYR A 155 -12.68 -0.61 6.50
C TYR A 155 -12.78 -1.87 5.62
N ASN A 156 -13.17 -1.71 4.36
CA ASN A 156 -13.28 -2.79 3.36
C ASN A 156 -13.01 -2.25 1.94
N GLU A 157 -12.99 -3.16 0.95
CA GLU A 157 -12.64 -2.83 -0.45
C GLU A 157 -13.63 -1.85 -1.09
N GLU A 158 -14.91 -1.94 -0.72
CA GLU A 158 -16.01 -1.16 -1.29
C GLU A 158 -16.12 0.24 -0.65
N ASN A 159 -15.73 0.39 0.61
CA ASN A 159 -15.86 1.61 1.39
C ASN A 159 -14.55 2.39 1.52
N CYS A 160 -13.40 1.86 1.07
CA CYS A 160 -12.11 2.53 1.21
C CYS A 160 -11.55 3.05 -0.10
N VAL A 161 -10.91 4.21 -0.05
CA VAL A 161 -10.15 4.84 -1.14
C VAL A 161 -8.84 5.45 -0.65
N LEU A 162 -7.97 5.87 -1.56
CA LEU A 162 -6.80 6.68 -1.23
C LEU A 162 -7.14 8.17 -1.30
N ALA A 163 -6.77 8.95 -0.29
CA ALA A 163 -6.95 10.40 -0.26
C ALA A 163 -5.69 11.12 0.23
N CYS A 164 -5.41 12.32 -0.25
CA CYS A 164 -4.35 13.15 0.33
C CYS A 164 -4.77 13.63 1.74
N CYS A 165 -3.79 14.03 2.56
CA CYS A 165 -4.06 14.42 3.94
C CYS A 165 -5.06 15.59 4.04
N ILE A 166 -4.98 16.61 3.17
CA ILE A 166 -5.95 17.71 3.18
C ILE A 166 -7.36 17.22 2.87
N CYS A 167 -7.56 16.43 1.80
CA CYS A 167 -8.90 15.96 1.43
C CYS A 167 -9.50 15.03 2.49
N ASN A 168 -8.72 14.09 3.04
CA ASN A 168 -9.20 13.20 4.09
C ASN A 168 -9.66 14.00 5.32
N ASN A 169 -8.80 14.87 5.84
CA ASN A 169 -9.09 15.61 7.06
C ASN A 169 -10.20 16.66 6.87
N ALA A 170 -10.27 17.30 5.70
CA ALA A 170 -11.31 18.30 5.43
C ALA A 170 -12.69 17.68 5.16
N LYS A 171 -12.75 16.49 4.55
CA LYS A 171 -14.03 15.78 4.38
C LYS A 171 -14.59 15.36 5.73
N SER A 172 -13.75 14.75 6.56
CA SER A 172 -14.15 14.14 7.83
C SER A 172 -15.32 13.15 7.64
N ASP A 173 -16.02 12.88 8.73
CA ASP A 173 -17.39 12.37 8.80
C ASP A 173 -18.47 13.41 8.45
N MET A 174 -18.09 14.67 8.22
CA MET A 174 -19.03 15.79 8.08
C MET A 174 -19.62 15.95 6.66
N ILE A 175 -18.87 15.59 5.62
CA ILE A 175 -19.25 15.86 4.23
C ILE A 175 -19.26 14.56 3.44
N ASN A 176 -20.37 14.27 2.76
CA ASN A 176 -20.45 13.07 1.92
C ASN A 176 -19.49 13.15 0.72
N THR A 177 -19.15 11.97 0.20
CA THR A 177 -18.17 11.79 -0.88
C THR A 177 -18.45 12.64 -2.12
N GLU A 178 -19.70 12.68 -2.59
CA GLU A 178 -20.06 13.37 -3.83
C GLU A 178 -20.01 14.89 -3.66
N ASN A 179 -20.52 15.41 -2.54
CA ASN A 179 -20.43 16.83 -2.23
C ASN A 179 -18.99 17.28 -2.04
N PHE A 180 -18.16 16.51 -1.32
CA PHE A 180 -16.76 16.88 -1.13
C PHE A 180 -16.01 16.98 -2.46
N LYS A 181 -16.21 15.98 -3.32
CA LYS A 181 -15.60 15.95 -4.66
C LYS A 181 -16.07 17.11 -5.53
N LYS A 182 -17.37 17.41 -5.52
CA LYS A 182 -17.99 18.48 -6.33
C LYS A 182 -17.54 19.87 -5.91
N TYR A 183 -17.59 20.17 -4.62
CA TYR A 183 -17.41 21.53 -4.11
C TYR A 183 -15.98 21.85 -3.65
N PHE A 184 -15.19 20.85 -3.25
CA PHE A 184 -13.85 21.10 -2.67
C PHE A 184 -12.73 20.46 -3.49
N GLY A 185 -12.91 19.23 -3.96
CA GLY A 185 -11.87 18.44 -4.64
C GLY A 185 -11.21 19.18 -5.82
N LYS A 186 -12.00 19.86 -6.64
CA LYS A 186 -11.50 20.66 -7.78
C LYS A 186 -10.62 21.83 -7.32
N HIS A 187 -11.05 22.58 -6.31
CA HIS A 187 -10.32 23.77 -5.85
C HIS A 187 -9.04 23.40 -5.11
N ILE A 188 -9.04 22.31 -4.34
CA ILE A 188 -7.81 21.75 -3.74
C ILE A 188 -6.82 21.36 -4.84
N LYS A 189 -7.30 20.74 -5.92
CA LYS A 189 -6.45 20.40 -7.07
C LYS A 189 -5.82 21.65 -7.67
N SER A 190 -6.61 22.69 -7.95
CA SER A 190 -6.12 23.95 -8.52
C SER A 190 -5.09 24.61 -7.61
N PHE A 191 -5.32 24.67 -6.30
CA PHE A 191 -4.36 25.21 -5.34
C PHE A 191 -3.01 24.48 -5.41
N TYR A 192 -3.03 23.14 -5.43
CA TYR A 192 -1.81 22.34 -5.57
C TYR A 192 -1.11 22.56 -6.92
N GLU A 193 -1.85 22.68 -8.02
CA GLU A 193 -1.29 22.97 -9.33
C GLU A 193 -0.66 24.37 -9.37
N ASP A 194 -1.27 25.36 -8.73
CA ASP A 194 -0.73 26.72 -8.67
C ASP A 194 0.54 26.79 -7.84
N LEU A 195 0.63 26.07 -6.71
CA LEU A 195 1.86 25.93 -5.94
C LEU A 195 2.97 25.25 -6.74
N LEU A 196 2.68 24.14 -7.42
CA LEU A 196 3.65 23.41 -8.24
C LEU A 196 4.18 24.26 -9.42
N ASN A 197 3.34 25.16 -9.95
CA ASN A 197 3.68 26.05 -11.04
C ASN A 197 4.18 27.42 -10.57
N ASN A 198 4.41 27.63 -9.27
CA ASN A 198 4.82 28.90 -8.66
C ASN A 198 3.90 30.09 -9.02
N LYS A 199 2.61 29.85 -9.27
CA LYS A 199 1.60 30.89 -9.51
C LYS A 199 1.10 31.52 -8.21
N THR A 200 1.32 30.83 -7.10
CA THR A 200 1.01 31.30 -5.75
C THR A 200 2.04 30.74 -4.76
N THR A 201 2.09 31.30 -3.56
CA THR A 201 2.94 30.83 -2.46
C THR A 201 2.10 30.60 -1.21
N ASN A 202 2.58 29.72 -0.33
CA ASN A 202 1.91 29.38 0.92
C ASN A 202 2.83 29.69 2.11
N ASN A 203 3.29 30.94 2.16
CA ASN A 203 4.12 31.45 3.24
C ASN A 203 3.24 32.17 4.26
N PHE A 204 3.45 31.89 5.54
CA PHE A 204 2.85 32.68 6.63
C PHE A 204 3.72 33.92 6.81
N SER A 205 3.13 35.10 6.61
CA SER A 205 3.75 36.40 6.90
C SER A 205 3.96 36.60 8.40
#